data_AF-A0A432J603-F1
#
_entry.id   AF-A0A432J603-F1
#
_cell.length_a   1.000
_cell.length_b   1.000
_cell.length_c   1.000
_cell.angle_alpha   90.00
_cell.angle_beta   90.00
_cell.angle_gamma   90.00
#
_symmetry.space_group_name_H-M   'P 1'
#
loop_
_entity.id
_entity.type
_entity.pdbx_description
1 polymer ?
#
loop_
_entity_poly.entity_id
_entity_poly.type
_entity_poly.pdbx_seq_one_letter_code
_entity_poly.pdbx_strand_id
1 'polypeptide(L)'
;MNYYSSILIKKQLIRRMVFLPFMFFLACGLLAGCSAPANQHSTPVEETLHPALLTQDEAITRAFAWLHTQQTPDGAIGGPGLSCDFARLVALAGQDPDGPSWTPEDISLLQRCKLDAPAFLAKDDAGHIAKVLRTAIATDQNPRSFAGIDLVEKLESHFDMATGLYHPQNLFRDSLALIALQDAGRPLPEKAGAALLLQQHP
;
A
#
# COMPACT_ATOMS: atom_id res chain seq x y z
N MET A 1 -28.88 3.53 9.44
CA MET A 1 -27.85 3.77 10.47
C MET A 1 -26.60 3.05 9.99
N ASN A 2 -25.72 3.76 9.30
CA ASN A 2 -24.84 3.18 8.28
C ASN A 2 -23.52 2.67 8.86
N TYR A 3 -23.22 1.40 8.59
CA TYR A 3 -22.00 0.67 8.97
C TYR A 3 -20.69 1.37 8.52
N TYR A 4 -20.78 2.25 7.51
CA TYR A 4 -19.64 2.96 6.91
C TYR A 4 -19.02 4.05 7.80
N SER A 5 -19.79 4.66 8.71
CA SER A 5 -19.25 5.70 9.62
C SER A 5 -18.26 5.11 10.65
N SER A 6 -18.41 3.85 11.03
CA SER A 6 -17.58 3.23 12.07
C SER A 6 -16.15 2.88 11.61
N ILE A 7 -15.92 2.72 10.31
CA ILE A 7 -14.60 2.33 9.78
C ILE A 7 -13.68 3.55 9.66
N LEU A 8 -14.21 4.68 9.20
CA LEU A 8 -13.46 5.95 9.09
C LEU A 8 -13.12 6.54 10.47
N ILE A 9 -14.02 6.43 11.44
CA ILE A 9 -13.78 6.89 12.82
C ILE A 9 -12.69 6.05 13.52
N LYS A 10 -12.63 4.73 13.27
CA LYS A 10 -11.59 3.85 13.86
C LYS A 10 -10.17 4.18 13.38
N LYS A 11 -9.99 4.58 12.11
CA LYS A 11 -8.66 4.96 11.59
C LYS A 11 -8.10 6.22 12.26
N GLN A 12 -8.95 7.19 12.62
CA GLN A 12 -8.49 8.43 13.25
C GLN A 12 -8.12 8.28 14.74
N LEU A 13 -8.77 7.34 15.46
CA LEU A 13 -8.51 7.11 16.88
C LEU A 13 -7.18 6.40 17.17
N ILE A 14 -6.71 5.55 16.26
CA ILE A 14 -5.44 4.80 16.44
C ILE A 14 -4.21 5.70 16.28
N ARG A 15 -4.32 6.81 15.56
CA ARG A 15 -3.20 7.72 15.25
C ARG A 15 -2.70 8.56 16.43
N ARG A 16 -3.37 8.52 17.60
CA ARG A 16 -3.04 9.37 18.77
C ARG A 16 -2.43 8.65 19.98
N MET A 17 -2.30 7.32 19.97
CA MET A 17 -2.04 6.56 21.21
C MET A 17 -0.61 6.01 21.41
N VAL A 18 0.34 6.22 20.50
CA VAL A 18 1.69 5.64 20.64
C VAL A 18 2.76 6.72 20.63
N PHE A 19 2.99 7.34 21.78
CA PHE A 19 4.21 8.11 22.06
C PHE A 19 4.49 8.12 23.57
N LEU A 20 5.39 7.24 24.04
CA LEU A 20 6.25 7.46 25.22
C LEU A 20 7.34 6.37 25.30
N PRO A 21 8.65 6.71 25.43
CA PRO A 21 9.73 5.73 25.59
C PRO A 21 10.05 5.49 27.08
N PHE A 22 10.48 4.28 27.43
CA PHE A 22 11.06 3.98 28.75
C PHE A 22 12.46 3.41 28.65
N MET A 23 13.29 3.87 29.56
CA MET A 23 14.74 3.86 29.59
C MET A 23 15.23 2.85 30.66
N PHE A 24 16.39 2.24 30.42
CA PHE A 24 17.35 1.71 31.42
C PHE A 24 16.96 0.48 32.28
N PHE A 25 17.77 -0.59 32.26
CA PHE A 25 18.64 -0.97 33.40
C PHE A 25 19.62 -2.10 33.06
N LEU A 26 20.87 -1.86 33.48
CA LEU A 26 22.07 -2.71 33.46
C LEU A 26 22.14 -3.53 34.76
N ALA A 27 22.57 -4.79 34.72
CA ALA A 27 23.13 -5.45 35.91
C ALA A 27 24.09 -6.60 35.58
N CYS A 28 25.22 -6.56 36.30
CA CYS A 28 26.44 -7.34 36.23
C CYS A 28 26.41 -8.51 37.23
N GLY A 29 27.16 -9.59 36.99
CA GLY A 29 27.38 -10.64 37.99
C GLY A 29 28.30 -11.78 37.54
N LEU A 30 29.58 -11.69 37.90
CA LEU A 30 30.60 -12.75 37.84
C LEU A 30 30.47 -13.70 39.05
N LEU A 31 30.75 -15.01 38.89
CA LEU A 31 31.88 -15.74 39.53
C LEU A 31 31.88 -17.26 39.27
N ALA A 32 33.07 -17.83 39.40
CA ALA A 32 33.62 -19.08 38.84
C ALA A 32 33.39 -20.38 39.64
N GLY A 33 33.65 -21.55 39.02
CA GLY A 33 33.88 -22.82 39.73
C GLY A 33 33.95 -24.12 38.91
N CYS A 34 35.17 -24.52 38.52
CA CYS A 34 35.74 -25.83 38.10
C CYS A 34 34.89 -27.12 37.91
N SER A 35 35.10 -27.83 36.78
CA SER A 35 35.71 -29.19 36.67
C SER A 35 35.69 -29.73 35.21
N ALA A 36 36.70 -30.52 34.83
CA ALA A 36 36.92 -31.13 33.50
C ALA A 36 37.17 -32.66 33.65
N PRO A 37 37.27 -33.49 32.59
CA PRO A 37 36.62 -33.47 31.28
C PRO A 37 35.83 -34.78 31.02
N ALA A 38 34.81 -34.76 30.15
CA ALA A 38 34.28 -35.98 29.54
C ALA A 38 34.23 -35.78 28.03
N ASN A 39 34.99 -36.61 27.32
CA ASN A 39 34.98 -36.69 25.86
C ASN A 39 33.56 -36.98 25.36
N GLN A 40 32.94 -35.98 24.75
CA GLN A 40 31.99 -36.20 23.67
C GLN A 40 32.40 -35.29 22.53
N HIS A 41 33.08 -35.88 21.54
CA HIS A 41 33.23 -35.25 20.23
C HIS A 41 31.87 -35.35 19.53
N SER A 42 30.96 -34.51 19.98
CA SER A 42 29.77 -34.12 19.25
C SER A 42 30.14 -32.81 18.60
N THR A 43 30.46 -32.83 17.31
CA THR A 43 30.47 -31.61 16.50
C THR A 43 29.15 -30.88 16.78
N PRO A 44 29.16 -29.62 17.26
CA PRO A 44 27.94 -28.84 17.27
C PRO A 44 27.46 -28.85 15.81
N VAL A 45 26.25 -29.37 15.59
CA VAL A 45 25.54 -29.05 14.36
C VAL A 45 25.47 -27.53 14.41
N GLU A 46 26.21 -26.87 13.53
CA GLU A 46 26.03 -25.47 13.23
C GLU A 46 24.58 -25.37 12.77
N GLU A 47 23.71 -25.06 13.74
CA GLU A 47 22.34 -24.66 13.49
C GLU A 47 22.50 -23.46 12.58
N THR A 48 22.35 -23.71 11.27
CA THR A 48 22.30 -22.67 10.28
C THR A 48 21.23 -21.72 10.77
N LEU A 49 21.68 -20.58 11.30
CA LEU A 49 20.87 -19.49 11.77
C LEU A 49 19.92 -19.16 10.61
N HIS A 50 18.72 -19.70 10.66
CA HIS A 50 17.64 -19.20 9.85
C HIS A 50 17.54 -17.74 10.26
N PRO A 51 17.65 -16.77 9.33
CA PRO A 51 17.51 -15.38 9.71
C PRO A 51 16.20 -15.27 10.49
N ALA A 52 16.29 -14.81 11.74
CA ALA A 52 15.13 -14.68 12.61
C ALA A 52 14.01 -14.01 11.81
N LEU A 53 12.82 -14.61 11.80
CA LEU A 53 11.69 -14.06 11.05
C LEU A 53 11.46 -12.63 11.54
N LEU A 54 11.42 -11.71 10.58
CA LEU A 54 11.21 -10.30 10.87
C LEU A 54 9.81 -10.12 11.44
N THR A 55 9.68 -9.27 12.45
CA THR A 55 8.36 -8.76 12.81
C THR A 55 7.78 -7.96 11.64
N GLN A 56 6.45 -7.83 11.60
CA GLN A 56 5.78 -7.06 10.56
C GLN A 56 6.30 -5.61 10.49
N ASP A 57 6.53 -4.99 11.65
CA ASP A 57 7.00 -3.59 11.73
C ASP A 57 8.43 -3.44 11.20
N GLU A 58 9.32 -4.40 11.49
CA GLU A 58 10.69 -4.41 10.95
C GLU A 58 10.70 -4.65 9.43
N ALA A 59 9.79 -5.46 8.91
CA ALA A 59 9.64 -5.70 7.49
C ALA A 59 9.15 -4.42 6.78
N ILE A 60 8.12 -3.76 7.31
CA ILE A 60 7.59 -2.49 6.78
C ILE A 60 8.65 -1.39 6.83
N THR A 61 9.37 -1.27 7.94
CA THR A 61 10.43 -0.27 8.12
C THR A 61 11.54 -0.44 7.07
N ARG A 62 11.98 -1.68 6.82
CA ARG A 62 12.97 -1.95 5.77
C ARG A 62 12.44 -1.73 4.36
N ALA A 63 11.18 -2.09 4.10
CA ALA A 63 10.56 -1.82 2.81
C ALA A 63 10.54 -0.32 2.51
N PHE A 64 10.20 0.53 3.48
CA PHE A 64 10.25 1.98 3.28
C PHE A 64 11.67 2.53 3.18
N ALA A 65 12.61 2.03 3.97
CA ALA A 65 14.02 2.40 3.83
C ALA A 65 14.54 2.09 2.41
N TRP A 66 14.18 0.93 1.85
CA TRP A 66 14.47 0.60 0.46
C TRP A 66 13.73 1.52 -0.52
N LEU A 67 12.43 1.79 -0.32
CA LEU A 67 11.66 2.68 -1.21
C LEU A 67 12.24 4.10 -1.28
N HIS A 68 12.74 4.65 -0.17
CA HIS A 68 13.44 5.94 -0.20
C HIS A 68 14.67 5.92 -1.12
N THR A 69 15.40 4.80 -1.21
CA THR A 69 16.52 4.67 -2.16
C THR A 69 16.08 4.60 -3.62
N GLN A 70 14.81 4.30 -3.89
CA GLN A 70 14.24 4.23 -5.23
C GLN A 70 13.64 5.57 -5.66
N GLN A 71 13.48 6.53 -4.74
CA GLN A 71 12.87 7.81 -5.04
C GLN A 71 13.88 8.74 -5.73
N THR A 72 13.51 9.23 -6.91
CA THR A 72 14.31 10.18 -7.69
C THR A 72 14.10 11.61 -7.20
N PRO A 73 15.01 12.55 -7.53
CA PRO A 73 14.90 13.95 -7.07
C PRO A 73 13.61 14.66 -7.48
N ASP A 74 13.00 14.27 -8.61
CA ASP A 74 11.71 14.77 -9.09
C ASP A 74 10.50 14.13 -8.38
N GLY A 75 10.73 13.41 -7.29
CA GLY A 75 9.71 12.79 -6.45
C GLY A 75 9.22 11.43 -6.93
N ALA A 76 9.66 10.95 -8.11
CA ALA A 76 9.15 9.71 -8.69
C ALA A 76 9.71 8.45 -8.02
N ILE A 77 8.91 7.39 -8.02
CA ILE A 77 9.38 6.02 -7.79
C ILE A 77 8.91 5.18 -8.98
N GLY A 78 9.87 4.68 -9.75
CA GLY A 78 9.60 3.97 -11.00
C GLY A 78 8.95 4.89 -12.05
N GLY A 79 7.80 4.49 -12.60
CA GLY A 79 7.04 5.29 -13.56
C GLY A 79 5.72 5.83 -13.01
N PRO A 80 4.93 6.55 -13.83
CA PRO A 80 3.66 7.19 -13.45
C PRO A 80 2.73 6.36 -12.56
N GLY A 81 2.36 5.16 -13.02
CA GLY A 81 1.46 4.29 -12.28
C GLY A 81 2.06 3.75 -10.97
N LEU A 82 3.39 3.53 -10.95
CA LEU A 82 4.09 3.07 -9.75
C LEU A 82 4.19 4.18 -8.70
N SER A 83 4.47 5.42 -9.11
CA SER A 83 4.49 6.56 -8.19
C SER A 83 3.14 6.74 -7.49
N CYS A 84 2.03 6.58 -8.23
CA CYS A 84 0.70 6.57 -7.63
C CYS A 84 0.45 5.38 -6.69
N ASP A 85 0.86 4.17 -7.08
CA ASP A 85 0.72 2.98 -6.24
C ASP A 85 1.52 3.13 -4.93
N PHE A 86 2.74 3.67 -4.99
CA PHE A 86 3.58 3.89 -3.81
C PHE A 86 3.06 5.02 -2.94
N ALA A 87 2.57 6.14 -3.51
CA ALA A 87 1.90 7.19 -2.74
C ALA A 87 0.72 6.60 -1.94
N ARG A 88 -0.07 5.71 -2.57
CA ARG A 88 -1.15 4.99 -1.89
C ARG A 88 -0.63 4.11 -0.75
N LEU A 89 0.44 3.34 -0.96
CA LEU A 89 0.99 2.45 0.07
C LEU A 89 1.57 3.23 1.26
N VAL A 90 2.26 4.34 1.00
CA VAL A 90 2.78 5.25 2.02
C VAL A 90 1.64 5.79 2.89
N ALA A 91 0.55 6.26 2.26
CA ALA A 91 -0.61 6.75 2.98
C ALA A 91 -1.31 5.65 3.82
N LEU A 92 -1.42 4.44 3.27
CA LEU A 92 -1.98 3.30 4.00
C LEU A 92 -1.12 2.84 5.18
N ALA A 93 0.19 3.07 5.14
CA ALA A 93 1.09 2.88 6.27
C ALA A 93 1.07 4.04 7.29
N GLY A 94 0.20 5.04 7.09
CA GLY A 94 0.00 6.15 8.01
C GLY A 94 0.98 7.31 7.86
N GLN A 95 1.89 7.23 6.88
CA GLN A 95 2.79 8.31 6.50
C GLN A 95 2.12 9.26 5.51
N ASP A 96 2.64 10.48 5.37
CA ASP A 96 2.14 11.47 4.42
C ASP A 96 3.00 11.47 3.14
N PRO A 97 2.49 10.99 1.99
CA PRO A 97 3.24 10.98 0.73
C PRO A 97 3.40 12.37 0.09
N ASP A 98 2.73 13.40 0.62
CA ASP A 98 2.93 14.81 0.26
C ASP A 98 3.84 15.53 1.27
N GLY A 99 4.27 14.84 2.32
CA GLY A 99 5.09 15.37 3.40
C GLY A 99 6.59 15.41 3.10
N PRO A 100 7.38 16.05 3.98
CA PRO A 100 8.81 16.25 3.75
C PRO A 100 9.62 14.95 3.64
N SER A 101 9.19 13.86 4.30
CA SER A 101 9.86 12.56 4.20
C SER A 101 9.76 11.93 2.80
N TRP A 102 8.79 12.35 1.99
CA TRP A 102 8.54 11.85 0.64
C TRP A 102 8.74 12.95 -0.41
N THR A 103 9.49 14.00 -0.06
CA THR A 103 9.75 15.17 -0.89
C THR A 103 11.27 15.40 -0.93
N PRO A 104 12.00 14.68 -1.80
CA PRO A 104 13.46 14.75 -1.84
C PRO A 104 13.98 16.14 -2.26
N GLU A 105 13.27 16.83 -3.16
CA GLU A 105 13.52 18.22 -3.53
C GLU A 105 12.21 19.03 -3.43
N ASP A 106 11.66 19.51 -4.54
CA ASP A 106 10.46 20.37 -4.56
C ASP A 106 9.16 19.61 -4.87
N ILE A 107 9.28 18.37 -5.38
CA ILE A 107 8.14 17.55 -5.80
C ILE A 107 8.03 16.34 -4.88
N SER A 108 6.90 16.25 -4.16
CA SER A 108 6.57 15.09 -3.34
C SER A 108 6.17 13.89 -4.20
N LEU A 109 6.14 12.70 -3.59
CA LEU A 109 5.66 11.49 -4.26
C LEU A 109 4.20 11.62 -4.73
N LEU A 110 3.32 12.20 -3.91
CA LEU A 110 1.93 12.43 -4.31
C LEU A 110 1.82 13.48 -5.41
N GLN A 111 2.60 14.55 -5.34
CA GLN A 111 2.61 15.59 -6.36
C GLN A 111 3.12 15.04 -7.70
N ARG A 112 4.16 14.20 -7.70
CA ARG A 112 4.62 13.49 -8.90
C ARG A 112 3.52 12.62 -9.51
N CYS A 113 2.82 11.83 -8.69
CA CYS A 113 1.65 11.05 -9.14
C CYS A 113 0.59 11.94 -9.81
N LYS A 114 0.24 13.10 -9.22
CA LYS A 114 -0.73 14.04 -9.80
C LYS A 114 -0.27 14.60 -11.14
N LEU A 115 1.01 14.98 -11.25
CA LEU A 115 1.58 15.52 -12.49
C LEU A 115 1.57 14.49 -13.63
N ASP A 116 1.83 13.22 -13.31
CA ASP A 116 1.87 12.13 -14.29
C ASP A 116 0.51 11.54 -14.65
N ALA A 117 -0.49 11.68 -13.76
CA ALA A 117 -1.79 11.03 -13.92
C ALA A 117 -2.45 11.31 -15.28
N PRO A 118 -2.49 12.54 -15.83
CA PRO A 118 -3.10 12.78 -17.14
C PRO A 118 -2.48 11.95 -18.27
N ALA A 119 -1.15 11.87 -18.34
CA ALA A 119 -0.45 11.10 -19.36
C ALA A 119 -0.63 9.58 -19.17
N PHE A 120 -0.62 9.11 -17.93
CA PHE A 120 -0.86 7.70 -17.60
C PHE A 120 -2.28 7.24 -17.96
N LEU A 121 -3.26 8.10 -17.70
CA LEU A 121 -4.68 7.86 -17.93
C LEU A 121 -5.11 8.10 -19.40
N ALA A 122 -4.25 8.68 -20.24
CA ALA A 122 -4.52 8.88 -21.66
C ALA A 122 -4.78 7.57 -22.44
N LYS A 123 -4.35 6.42 -21.89
CA LYS A 123 -4.67 5.09 -22.41
C LYS A 123 -6.13 4.69 -22.21
N ASP A 124 -6.87 5.44 -21.41
CA ASP A 124 -8.26 5.23 -21.05
C ASP A 124 -8.58 3.77 -20.67
N ASP A 125 -7.85 3.26 -19.69
CA ASP A 125 -7.95 1.88 -19.24
C ASP A 125 -8.52 1.81 -17.82
N ALA A 126 -9.55 0.97 -17.61
CA ALA A 126 -10.21 0.81 -16.32
C ALA A 126 -9.23 0.45 -15.19
N GLY A 127 -8.21 -0.36 -15.47
CA GLY A 127 -7.19 -0.72 -14.48
C GLY A 127 -6.31 0.46 -14.08
N HIS A 128 -5.86 1.26 -15.04
CA HIS A 128 -5.09 2.48 -14.76
C HIS A 128 -5.92 3.50 -13.97
N ILE A 129 -7.17 3.74 -14.38
CA ILE A 129 -8.08 4.65 -13.68
C ILE A 129 -8.29 4.18 -12.24
N ALA A 130 -8.55 2.88 -12.05
CA ALA A 130 -8.76 2.29 -10.75
C ALA A 130 -7.53 2.42 -9.83
N LYS A 131 -6.31 2.29 -10.35
CA LYS A 131 -5.09 2.56 -9.55
C LYS A 131 -5.06 3.99 -9.00
N VAL A 132 -5.20 4.97 -9.90
CA VAL A 132 -5.12 6.39 -9.52
C VAL A 132 -6.28 6.78 -8.59
N LEU A 133 -7.49 6.26 -8.84
CA LEU A 133 -8.65 6.47 -7.98
C LEU A 133 -8.38 6.01 -6.53
N ARG A 134 -7.80 4.82 -6.37
CA ARG A 134 -7.46 4.29 -5.04
C ARG A 134 -6.37 5.09 -4.36
N THR A 135 -5.45 5.67 -5.12
CA THR A 135 -4.46 6.62 -4.59
C THR A 135 -5.13 7.88 -4.07
N ALA A 136 -6.02 8.49 -4.85
CA ALA A 136 -6.75 9.69 -4.43
C ALA A 136 -7.50 9.45 -3.10
N ILE A 137 -8.20 8.32 -2.98
CA ILE A 137 -8.94 7.96 -1.76
C ILE A 137 -8.00 7.73 -0.58
N ALA A 138 -6.94 6.95 -0.75
CA ALA A 138 -6.02 6.64 0.35
C ALA A 138 -5.24 7.87 0.86
N THR A 139 -5.10 8.90 0.02
CA THR A 139 -4.39 10.16 0.32
C THR A 139 -5.35 11.30 0.69
N ASP A 140 -6.60 10.97 1.00
CA ASP A 140 -7.67 11.92 1.37
C ASP A 140 -7.87 13.05 0.34
N GLN A 141 -7.52 12.81 -0.93
CA GLN A 141 -7.77 13.73 -2.03
C GLN A 141 -9.18 13.52 -2.59
N ASN A 142 -9.75 14.55 -3.22
CA ASN A 142 -11.04 14.42 -3.89
C ASN A 142 -10.90 13.60 -5.19
N PRO A 143 -11.46 12.38 -5.29
CA PRO A 143 -11.34 11.55 -6.48
C PRO A 143 -12.15 12.08 -7.68
N ARG A 144 -13.09 13.01 -7.46
CA ARG A 144 -13.88 13.69 -8.50
C ARG A 144 -13.12 14.85 -9.15
N SER A 145 -11.93 15.20 -8.66
CA SER A 145 -11.13 16.31 -9.20
C SER A 145 -9.61 16.06 -9.07
N PHE A 146 -9.18 14.80 -8.95
CA PHE A 146 -7.77 14.46 -8.77
C PHE A 146 -7.00 14.69 -10.08
N ALA A 147 -5.93 15.47 -10.02
CA ALA A 147 -5.20 15.93 -11.21
C ALA A 147 -6.11 16.58 -12.28
N GLY A 148 -7.22 17.21 -11.84
CA GLY A 148 -8.21 17.81 -12.73
C GLY A 148 -9.16 16.82 -13.42
N ILE A 149 -9.16 15.54 -13.01
CA ILE A 149 -9.93 14.47 -13.63
C ILE A 149 -10.96 13.92 -12.62
N ASP A 150 -12.19 13.70 -13.08
CA ASP A 150 -13.17 12.90 -12.34
C ASP A 150 -12.88 11.41 -12.59
N LEU A 151 -12.13 10.80 -11.68
CA LEU A 151 -11.72 9.40 -11.79
C LEU A 151 -12.88 8.44 -11.56
N VAL A 152 -13.89 8.86 -10.79
CA VAL A 152 -15.04 8.01 -10.48
C VAL A 152 -15.97 7.93 -11.67
N GLU A 153 -16.35 9.07 -12.25
CA GLU A 153 -17.14 9.12 -13.50
C GLU A 153 -16.43 8.36 -14.62
N LYS A 154 -15.12 8.60 -14.78
CA LYS A 154 -14.35 7.93 -15.82
C LYS A 154 -14.36 6.41 -15.63
N LEU A 155 -14.17 5.91 -14.41
CA LEU A 155 -14.22 4.46 -14.16
C LEU A 155 -15.63 3.88 -14.34
N GLU A 156 -16.67 4.57 -13.86
CA GLU A 156 -18.07 4.15 -14.04
C GLU A 156 -18.44 4.05 -15.53
N SER A 157 -17.89 4.91 -16.40
CA SER A 157 -18.14 4.85 -17.85
C SER A 157 -17.55 3.63 -18.56
N HIS A 158 -16.60 2.91 -17.93
CA HIS A 158 -16.02 1.68 -18.49
C HIS A 158 -16.93 0.46 -18.31
N PHE A 159 -18.00 0.56 -17.51
CA PHE A 159 -18.88 -0.57 -17.28
C PHE A 159 -19.69 -0.93 -18.54
N ASP A 160 -19.47 -2.12 -19.06
CA ASP A 160 -20.26 -2.69 -20.14
C ASP A 160 -21.44 -3.49 -19.58
N MET A 161 -22.65 -2.98 -19.82
CA MET A 161 -23.90 -3.61 -19.39
C MET A 161 -24.19 -4.98 -20.03
N ALA A 162 -23.61 -5.26 -21.21
CA ALA A 162 -23.80 -6.50 -21.94
C ALA A 162 -22.98 -7.62 -21.32
N THR A 163 -21.70 -7.36 -21.05
CA THR A 163 -20.77 -8.35 -20.48
C THR A 163 -20.75 -8.35 -18.95
N GLY A 164 -21.11 -7.23 -18.32
CA GLY A 164 -20.95 -7.01 -16.89
C GLY A 164 -19.50 -6.73 -16.47
N LEU A 165 -18.62 -6.38 -17.40
CA LEU A 165 -17.19 -6.18 -17.16
C LEU A 165 -16.80 -4.71 -17.33
N TYR A 166 -15.69 -4.30 -16.71
CA TYR A 166 -15.05 -2.99 -16.89
C TYR A 166 -13.90 -3.05 -17.89
N HIS A 167 -13.33 -4.24 -18.11
CA HIS A 167 -12.29 -4.46 -19.08
C HIS A 167 -12.59 -5.74 -19.88
N PRO A 168 -12.51 -5.71 -21.22
CA PRO A 168 -13.09 -6.78 -22.01
C PRO A 168 -12.29 -8.10 -22.01
N GLN A 169 -11.00 -8.10 -21.60
CA GLN A 169 -10.18 -9.33 -21.55
C GLN A 169 -9.25 -9.47 -20.34
N ASN A 170 -9.38 -8.65 -19.28
CA ASN A 170 -8.38 -8.65 -18.21
C ASN A 170 -9.02 -8.60 -16.83
N LEU A 171 -9.18 -9.79 -16.26
CA LEU A 171 -9.82 -10.01 -14.97
C LEU A 171 -9.16 -9.24 -13.82
N PHE A 172 -7.85 -9.00 -13.88
CA PHE A 172 -7.16 -8.18 -12.89
C PHE A 172 -7.64 -6.72 -12.94
N ARG A 173 -7.88 -6.19 -14.15
CA ARG A 173 -8.39 -4.82 -14.33
C ARG A 173 -9.85 -4.72 -13.89
N ASP A 174 -10.67 -5.73 -14.19
CA ASP A 174 -12.05 -5.81 -13.68
C ASP A 174 -12.10 -5.84 -12.15
N SER A 175 -11.28 -6.70 -11.54
CA SER A 175 -11.17 -6.81 -10.08
C SER A 175 -10.76 -5.48 -9.46
N LEU A 176 -9.78 -4.80 -10.06
CA LEU A 176 -9.29 -3.53 -9.56
C LEU A 176 -10.35 -2.42 -9.67
N ALA A 177 -11.15 -2.41 -10.74
CA ALA A 177 -12.26 -1.48 -10.90
C ALA A 177 -13.30 -1.63 -9.78
N LEU A 178 -13.72 -2.87 -9.48
CA LEU A 178 -14.67 -3.13 -8.40
C LEU A 178 -14.12 -2.71 -7.03
N ILE A 179 -12.86 -3.03 -6.74
CA ILE A 179 -12.22 -2.62 -5.48
C ILE A 179 -12.15 -1.09 -5.39
N ALA A 180 -11.81 -0.39 -6.49
CA ALA A 180 -11.71 1.06 -6.49
C ALA A 180 -13.07 1.75 -6.31
N LEU A 181 -14.13 1.23 -6.92
CA LEU A 181 -15.49 1.73 -6.73
C LEU A 181 -16.00 1.47 -5.31
N GLN A 182 -15.67 0.30 -4.74
CA GLN A 182 -15.97 0.01 -3.34
C GLN A 182 -15.23 0.95 -2.39
N ASP A 183 -13.92 1.17 -2.61
CA ASP A 183 -13.11 2.13 -1.86
C ASP A 183 -13.72 3.55 -1.95
N ALA A 184 -14.29 3.92 -3.11
CA ALA A 184 -14.97 5.19 -3.36
C ALA A 184 -16.41 5.26 -2.79
N GLY A 185 -16.90 4.21 -2.13
CA GLY A 185 -18.27 4.14 -1.60
C GLY A 185 -19.35 4.13 -2.68
N ARG A 186 -19.02 3.71 -3.90
CA ARG A 186 -19.95 3.64 -5.02
C ARG A 186 -20.72 2.32 -5.00
N PRO A 187 -22.00 2.32 -5.43
CA PRO A 187 -22.73 1.07 -5.61
C PRO A 187 -22.07 0.25 -6.72
N LEU A 188 -21.90 -1.05 -6.48
CA LEU A 188 -21.40 -1.97 -7.50
C LEU A 188 -22.58 -2.52 -8.31
N PRO A 189 -22.51 -2.55 -9.65
CA PRO A 189 -23.54 -3.19 -10.46
C PRO A 189 -23.65 -4.68 -10.13
N GLU A 190 -24.88 -5.19 -9.97
CA GLU A 190 -25.14 -6.58 -9.58
C GLU A 190 -24.46 -7.59 -10.53
N LYS A 191 -24.52 -7.32 -11.84
CA LYS A 191 -23.89 -8.16 -12.87
C LYS A 191 -22.37 -8.25 -12.72
N ALA A 192 -21.71 -7.25 -12.14
CA ALA A 192 -20.27 -7.15 -12.21
C ALA A 192 -19.56 -8.23 -11.38
N GLY A 193 -20.08 -8.52 -10.18
CA GLY A 193 -19.55 -9.61 -9.36
C GLY A 193 -19.75 -10.99 -10.00
N ALA A 194 -20.93 -11.22 -10.58
CA ALA A 194 -21.24 -12.47 -11.27
C ALA A 194 -20.36 -12.69 -12.53
N ALA A 195 -20.16 -11.63 -13.32
CA ALA A 195 -19.28 -11.67 -14.49
C ALA A 195 -17.83 -11.95 -14.09
N LEU A 196 -17.34 -11.34 -13.00
CA LEU A 196 -15.99 -11.59 -12.49
C LEU A 196 -15.80 -13.06 -12.09
N LEU A 197 -16.75 -13.64 -11.36
CA LEU A 197 -16.71 -15.04 -10.92
C LEU A 197 -16.74 -16.00 -12.11
N LEU A 198 -17.51 -15.71 -13.15
CA LEU A 198 -17.60 -16.55 -14.34
C LEU A 198 -16.25 -16.66 -15.09
N GLN A 199 -15.44 -15.61 -15.03
CA GLN A 199 -14.13 -15.54 -15.69
C GLN A 199 -12.98 -16.16 -14.86
N GLN A 200 -13.23 -16.53 -13.61
CA GLN A 200 -12.25 -17.23 -12.76
C GLN A 200 -12.21 -18.71 -13.17
N HIS A 201 -11.22 -19.07 -14.00
CA HIS A 201 -10.91 -20.47 -14.28
C HIS A 201 -9.88 -21.03 -13.27
N PRO A 202 -9.93 -22.33 -12.93
CA PRO A 202 -8.88 -23.01 -12.16
C PRO A 202 -7.52 -22.99 -12.84
#